data_AF-A0A519LT49-F1
#
_entry.id   AF-A0A519LT49-F1
#
_cell.length_a   1.000
_cell.length_b   1.000
_cell.length_c   1.000
_cell.angle_alpha   90.00
_cell.angle_beta   90.00
_cell.angle_gamma   90.00
#
_symmetry.space_group_name_H-M   'P 1'
#
loop_
_entity.id
_entity.type
_entity.pdbx_description
1 polymer ?
#
loop_
_entity_poly.entity_id
_entity_poly.type
_entity_poly.pdbx_seq_one_letter_code
_entity_poly.pdbx_strand_id
1 'polypeptide(L)' 'MKNCKVNNIFFLVMLTFIFNGCTETYPLLTNTYEEALVVEATITNELKNQEIKITKTSRLEDENSKPAFWTD' A
#
# COMPACT_ATOMS: atom_id res chain seq x y z
N MET A 1 -46.30 25.64 -10.69
CA MET A 1 -45.55 24.38 -10.95
C MET A 1 -44.02 24.60 -10.84
N LYS A 2 -43.48 24.94 -9.66
CA LYS A 2 -42.00 25.01 -9.46
C LYS A 2 -41.49 24.02 -8.41
N ASN A 3 -42.38 23.51 -7.55
CA ASN A 3 -42.03 22.78 -6.34
C ASN A 3 -41.71 21.29 -6.59
N CYS A 4 -42.22 20.69 -7.68
CA CYS A 4 -41.93 19.29 -8.01
C CYS A 4 -40.43 19.05 -8.33
N LYS A 5 -39.72 20.05 -8.87
CA LYS A 5 -38.30 19.93 -9.22
C LYS A 5 -37.39 20.04 -7.98
N VAL A 6 -37.81 20.83 -6.99
CA VAL A 6 -37.06 21.04 -5.73
C VAL A 6 -37.12 19.80 -4.83
N ASN A 7 -38.25 19.10 -4.77
CA ASN A 7 -38.38 17.86 -4.00
C ASN A 7 -37.42 16.75 -4.48
N ASN A 8 -37.27 16.61 -5.80
CA ASN A 8 -36.36 15.61 -6.37
C ASN A 8 -34.89 15.96 -6.11
N ILE A 9 -34.54 17.25 -6.14
CA ILE A 9 -33.19 17.72 -5.79
C ILE A 9 -32.88 17.45 -4.31
N PHE A 10 -33.84 17.69 -3.42
CA PHE A 10 -33.68 17.39 -2.00
C PHE A 10 -33.45 15.90 -1.75
N PHE A 11 -34.20 15.03 -2.44
CA PHE A 11 -34.02 13.59 -2.36
C PHE A 11 -32.63 13.16 -2.86
N LEU A 12 -32.16 13.73 -3.96
CA LEU A 12 -30.82 13.45 -4.50
C LEU A 12 -29.70 13.87 -3.52
N VAL A 13 -29.85 15.01 -2.85
CA VAL A 13 -28.90 15.50 -1.85
C VAL A 13 -28.90 14.61 -0.61
N MET A 14 -30.07 14.19 -0.12
CA MET A 14 -30.16 13.21 0.97
C MET A 14 -29.48 11.88 0.62
N LEU A 15 -29.66 11.43 -0.63
CA LEU A 15 -29.07 10.19 -1.11
C LEU A 15 -27.54 10.23 -1.12
N THR A 16 -26.92 11.36 -1.54
CA THR A 16 -25.46 11.49 -1.49
C THR A 16 -24.95 11.49 -0.06
N PHE A 17 -25.61 12.16 0.90
CA PHE A 17 -25.18 12.12 2.31
C PHE A 17 -25.20 10.71 2.90
N ILE A 18 -26.15 9.85 2.49
CA ILE A 18 -26.23 8.46 2.94
C ILE A 18 -25.09 7.60 2.35
N PHE A 19 -24.71 7.83 1.08
CA PHE A 19 -23.67 7.05 0.41
C PHE A 19 -22.22 7.55 0.62
N ASN A 20 -22.02 8.72 1.24
CA ASN A 20 -20.69 9.22 1.62
C ASN A 20 -20.22 8.71 2.99
N GLY A 21 -20.95 7.77 3.61
CA GLY A 21 -20.62 7.19 4.90
C GLY A 21 -19.48 6.17 4.84
N CYS A 22 -18.36 6.52 5.46
CA CYS A 22 -17.29 5.63 5.93
C CYS A 22 -16.43 4.95 4.86
N THR A 23 -15.51 5.73 4.26
CA THR A 23 -14.19 5.20 3.88
C THR A 23 -13.22 5.49 5.01
N GLU A 24 -12.82 4.48 5.77
CA GLU A 24 -11.73 4.61 6.73
C GLU A 24 -10.39 4.51 6.00
N THR A 25 -9.39 5.26 6.47
CA THR A 25 -8.03 5.12 5.96
C THR A 25 -7.55 3.73 6.32
N TYR A 26 -7.28 2.89 5.33
CA TYR A 26 -6.66 1.59 5.57
C TYR A 26 -5.19 1.80 5.96
N PRO A 27 -4.80 1.54 7.22
CA PRO A 27 -3.41 1.72 7.61
C PRO A 27 -2.59 0.59 6.99
N LEU A 28 -1.49 0.95 6.33
CA LEU A 28 -0.58 -0.04 5.76
C LEU A 28 0.20 -0.69 6.91
N LEU A 29 -0.35 -1.79 7.42
CA LEU A 29 0.30 -2.60 8.44
C LEU A 29 0.54 -4.05 7.97
N THR A 30 1.67 -4.61 8.39
CA THR A 30 2.07 -6.00 8.23
C THR A 30 1.35 -6.90 9.24
N ASN A 31 0.11 -7.29 8.93
CA ASN A 31 -0.71 -8.14 9.82
C ASN A 31 -0.23 -9.59 9.92
N THR A 32 0.29 -10.16 8.83
CA THR A 32 0.81 -11.55 8.78
C THR A 32 2.26 -11.53 8.32
N TYR A 33 3.17 -11.18 9.23
CA TYR A 33 4.60 -11.15 8.97
C TYR A 33 5.24 -12.51 9.24
N GLU A 34 6.02 -13.00 8.28
CA GLU A 34 6.90 -14.14 8.43
C GLU A 34 8.34 -13.72 8.06
N GLU A 35 9.29 -14.14 8.90
CA GLU A 35 10.70 -13.92 8.62
C GLU A 35 11.18 -14.85 7.50
N ALA A 36 11.58 -14.27 6.38
CA ALA A 36 12.10 -15.00 5.23
C ALA A 36 13.47 -14.45 4.79
N LEU A 37 14.33 -15.36 4.36
CA LEU A 37 15.60 -15.03 3.73
C LEU A 37 15.36 -14.83 2.22
N VAL A 38 15.76 -13.68 1.69
CA VAL A 38 15.65 -13.35 0.28
C VAL A 38 17.04 -13.45 -0.34
N VAL A 39 17.18 -14.31 -1.35
CA VAL A 39 18.44 -14.52 -2.07
C VAL A 39 18.24 -14.08 -3.52
N GLU A 40 18.89 -13.00 -3.91
CA GLU A 40 18.87 -12.44 -5.25
C GLU A 40 20.21 -12.68 -5.93
N ALA A 41 20.21 -13.34 -7.09
CA ALA A 41 21.42 -13.56 -7.88
C ALA A 41 21.07 -13.56 -9.37
N THR A 42 21.96 -12.99 -10.18
CA THR A 42 21.84 -13.00 -11.64
C THR A 42 22.92 -13.92 -12.21
N ILE A 43 22.49 -15.05 -12.75
CA ILE A 43 23.39 -16.03 -13.36
C ILE A 43 23.63 -15.62 -14.82
N THR A 44 24.91 -15.55 -15.21
CA THR A 44 25.32 -15.22 -16.58
C THR A 44 26.27 -16.28 -17.15
N ASN A 45 26.35 -16.36 -18.49
CA ASN A 45 27.31 -17.21 -19.21
C ASN A 45 28.77 -16.77 -18.99
N GLU A 46 29.00 -15.50 -18.68
CA GLU A 46 30.32 -14.91 -18.55
C GLU A 46 31.12 -15.48 -17.36
N LEU A 47 32.41 -15.73 -17.56
CA LEU A 47 33.34 -16.14 -16.50
C LEU A 47 33.80 -14.91 -15.71
N LYS A 48 32.93 -14.43 -14.83
CA LYS A 48 33.18 -13.29 -13.92
C LYS A 48 32.78 -13.64 -12.48
N ASN A 49 33.19 -12.79 -11.54
CA ASN A 49 32.70 -12.89 -10.16
C ASN A 49 31.19 -12.63 -10.15
N GLN A 50 30.43 -13.64 -9.72
CA GLN A 50 28.99 -13.54 -9.54
C GLN A 50 28.70 -13.00 -8.14
N GLU A 51 27.83 -12.00 -8.08
CA GLU A 51 27.41 -11.40 -6.83
C GLU A 51 26.07 -12.00 -6.41
N ILE A 52 25.99 -12.39 -5.14
CA ILE A 52 24.75 -12.89 -4.52
C ILE A 52 24.36 -11.86 -3.46
N LYS A 53 23.21 -11.24 -3.64
CA LYS A 53 22.65 -10.30 -2.68
C LYS A 53 21.70 -11.05 -1.75
N ILE A 54 22.06 -11.06 -0.46
CA ILE A 54 21.29 -11.74 0.58
C ILE A 54 20.66 -10.66 1.45
N THR A 55 19.34 -10.68 1.59
CA THR A 55 18.59 -9.77 2.45
C THR A 55 17.57 -10.55 3.29
N LYS A 56 17.05 -9.92 4.34
CA LYS A 56 15.99 -10.47 5.19
C LYS A 56 14.71 -9.64 4.99
N THR A 57 13.54 -10.29 4.99
CA THR A 57 12.28 -9.56 5.03
C THR A 57 12.15 -8.79 6.35
N SER A 58 11.54 -7.62 6.30
CA SER A 58 11.24 -6.80 7.48
C SER A 58 9.78 -6.42 7.49
N ARG A 59 9.29 -5.96 8.64
CA ARG A 59 7.94 -5.40 8.72
C ARG A 59 7.94 -4.01 8.10
N LEU A 60 6.78 -3.57 7.65
CA LEU A 60 6.64 -2.25 7.04
C LEU A 60 6.83 -1.12 8.07
N GLU A 61 6.46 -1.35 9.32
CA GLU A 61 6.56 -0.37 10.41
C GLU A 61 7.97 -0.32 11.03
N ASP A 62 8.87 -1.24 10.65
CA ASP A 62 10.20 -1.30 11.22
C ASP A 62 11.04 -0.11 10.73
N GLU A 63 11.23 0.90 11.58
CA GLU A 63 12.04 2.08 11.24
C GLU A 63 13.51 1.75 10.94
N ASN A 64 13.97 0.61 11.48
CA ASN A 64 15.32 0.09 11.28
C ASN A 64 15.48 -0.67 9.94
N SER A 65 14.40 -0.90 9.20
CA SER A 65 14.43 -1.59 7.91
C SER A 65 14.46 -0.65 6.71
N LYS A 66 14.77 0.63 6.93
CA LYS A 66 15.04 1.57 5.85
C LYS A 66 16.17 0.98 4.99
N PRO A 67 16.01 0.90 3.65
CA PRO A 67 17.11 0.47 2.81
C PRO A 67 18.33 1.34 3.09
N ALA A 68 19.53 0.74 3.14
CA ALA A 68 20.79 1.47 3.34
C ALA A 68 21.00 2.61 2.31
N PHE A 69 20.24 2.60 1.21
CA PHE A 69 20.16 3.69 0.24
C PHE A 69 19.54 5.00 0.78
N TRP A 70 18.78 4.97 1.88
CA TRP A 70 18.13 6.15 2.47
C TRP A 70 18.79 6.62 3.77
N THR A 71 19.90 5.98 4.16
CA THR A 71 20.70 6.34 5.33
C THR A 71 21.96 7.08 4.86
N ASP A 72 21.76 8.31 4.39
CA ASP A 72 22.81 9.32 4.19
C ASP A 72 22.69 10.41 5.27
#